data_AF-A0A3D1WTF2-F1
#
_entry.id   AF-A0A3D1WTF2-F1
#
_cell.length_a   1.000
_cell.length_b   1.000
_cell.length_c   1.000
_cell.angle_alpha   90.00
_cell.angle_beta   90.00
_cell.angle_gamma   90.00
#
_symmetry.space_group_name_H-M   'P 1'
#
loop_
_entity.id
_entity.type
_entity.pdbx_description
1 polymer ?
#
loop_
_entity_poly.entity_id
_entity_poly.type
_entity_poly.pdbx_seq_one_letter_code
_entity_poly.pdbx_strand_id
1 'polypeptide(L)' 'STKPATIDTGAVIQVPMYLNEGEVIKVDTRDGKFVSRV' A
#
# COMPACT_ATOMS: atom_id res chain seq x y z
N SER A 1 2.05 13.67 -0.89
CA SER A 1 3.16 12.84 -0.40
C SER A 1 2.70 11.43 -0.16
N THR A 2 3.43 10.46 -0.71
CA THR A 2 3.31 9.04 -0.36
C THR A 2 4.32 8.70 0.73
N LYS A 3 4.00 7.71 1.56
CA LYS A 3 4.94 7.09 2.50
C LYS A 3 5.22 5.66 2.05
N PRO A 4 6.44 5.13 2.24
CA PRO A 4 6.67 3.70 2.09
C PRO A 4 5.92 2.96 3.20
N ALA A 5 5.20 1.90 2.83
CA ALA A 5 4.56 0.98 3.77
C ALA A 5 4.88 -0.46 3.35
N THR A 6 5.11 -1.30 4.35
CA THR A 6 5.32 -2.73 4.17
C THR A 6 3.98 -3.43 4.26
N ILE A 7 3.61 -4.20 3.24
CA ILE A 7 2.42 -5.04 3.26
C ILE A 7 2.75 -6.41 3.86
N ASP A 8 1.74 -7.19 4.20
CA ASP A 8 1.88 -8.49 4.89
C ASP A 8 2.75 -9.51 4.13
N THR A 9 2.85 -9.36 2.80
CA THR A 9 3.75 -10.16 1.95
C THR A 9 5.22 -9.77 2.05
N GLY A 10 5.56 -8.73 2.82
CA GLY A 10 6.92 -8.20 2.99
C GLY A 10 7.35 -7.21 1.89
N ALA A 11 6.50 -6.94 0.89
CA ALA A 11 6.79 -5.94 -0.13
C ALA A 11 6.63 -4.51 0.40
N VAL A 12 7.53 -3.62 0.00
CA VAL A 12 7.48 -2.19 0.35
C VAL A 12 6.87 -1.41 -0.81
N ILE A 13 5.72 -0.77 -0.57
CA ILE A 13 4.98 -0.02 -1.58
C ILE A 13 4.76 1.43 -1.14
N GLN A 14 4.51 2.32 -2.09
CA GLN A 14 4.18 3.71 -1.82
C GLN A 14 2.67 3.83 -1.56
N VAL A 15 2.29 4.18 -0.33
CA VAL A 15 0.89 4.40 0.07
C VAL A 15 0.64 5.86 0.42
N PRO A 16 -0.61 6.34 0.32
CA PRO A 16 -0.96 7.68 0.78
C PRO A 16 -0.74 7.87 2.29
N MET A 17 -0.40 9.08 2.72
CA MET A 17 -0.11 9.36 4.14
C MET A 17 -1.31 9.22 5.07
N TYR A 18 -2.53 9.33 4.56
CA TYR A 18 -3.78 9.16 5.33
C TYR A 18 -4.13 7.69 5.62
N LEU A 19 -3.36 6.75 5.08
CA LEU A 19 -3.61 5.32 5.24
C LEU A 19 -3.08 4.81 6.58
N ASN A 20 -3.90 4.04 7.30
CA ASN A 20 -3.58 3.49 8.62
C ASN A 20 -3.11 2.02 8.54
N GLU A 21 -2.37 1.57 9.54
CA GLU A 21 -1.98 0.17 9.68
C GLU A 21 -3.22 -0.70 9.94
N GLY A 22 -3.30 -1.85 9.27
CA GLY A 22 -4.46 -2.75 9.33
C GLY A 22 -5.59 -2.44 8.33
N GLU A 23 -5.49 -1.38 7.53
CA GLU A 23 -6.43 -1.14 6.43
C GLU A 23 -6.18 -2.08 5.24
N VAL A 24 -7.28 -2.57 4.66
CA VAL A 24 -7.23 -3.41 3.46
C VAL A 24 -7.13 -2.51 2.24
N ILE A 25 -6.06 -2.71 1.48
CA ILE A 25 -5.79 -1.97 0.27
C ILE A 25 -5.62 -2.91 -0.92
N LYS A 26 -6.07 -2.45 -2.07
CA LYS A 26 -5.84 -3.09 -3.35
C LYS A 26 -4.54 -2.58 -3.93
N VAL A 27 -3.62 -3.50 -4.18
CA VAL A 27 -2.28 -3.23 -4.71
C VAL A 27 -2.15 -3.97 -6.03
N ASP A 28 -1.56 -3.32 -7.02
CA ASP A 28 -1.16 -3.96 -8.26
C ASP A 28 0.15 -4.70 -8.03
N THR A 29 0.11 -6.04 -8.10
CA THR A 29 1.28 -6.90 -7.85
C THR A 29 2.28 -6.89 -9.01
N ARG A 30 1.94 -6.34 -10.18
CA ARG A 30 2.86 -6.21 -11.32
C ARG A 30 3.83 -5.06 -11.12
N ASP A 31 3.31 -3.94 -10.64
CA ASP A 31 4.06 -2.70 -10.44
C ASP A 31 4.38 -2.40 -8.97
N GLY A 32 3.78 -3.13 -8.03
CA GLY A 32 3.88 -2.84 -6.59
C GLY A 32 3.22 -1.51 -6.19
N LYS A 33 2.20 -1.07 -6.94
CA LYS A 33 1.55 0.23 -6.72
C LYS A 33 0.22 0.08 -6.00
N PHE A 34 -0.05 1.00 -5.08
CA PHE A 34 -1.37 1.17 -4.50
C PHE A 34 -2.39 1.56 -5.58
N VAL A 35 -3.53 0.87 -5.63
CA VAL A 35 -4.61 1.10 -6.59
C VAL A 35 -5.80 1.78 -5.91
N SER A 36 -6.33 1.16 -4.85
CA SER A 36 -7.49 1.69 -4.13
C SER A 36 -7.56 1.16 -2.70
N ARG A 37 -8.34 1.84 -1.86
CA ARG A 37 -8.79 1.30 -0.57
C ARG A 37 -10.05 0.44 -0.79
N VAL A 38 -10.20 -0.64 -0.02
CA VAL A 38 -11.42 -1.47 0.02
C VAL A 38 -12.24 -1.12 1.26
#